data_AF-A0A7X7E205-F1
#
_entry.id   AF-A0A7X7E205-F1
#
_cell.length_a   1.000
_cell.length_b   1.000
_cell.length_c   1.000
_cell.angle_alpha   90.00
_cell.angle_beta   90.00
_cell.angle_gamma   90.00
#
_symmetry.space_group_name_H-M   'P 1'
#
loop_
_entity.id
_entity.type
_entity.pdbx_description
1 polymer ?
#
loop_
_entity_poly.entity_id
_entity_poly.type
_entity_poly.pdbx_seq_one_letter_code
_entity_poly.pdbx_strand_id
1 'polypeptide(L)'
;MIRTIALIVLLIFINATQSFSLSRNFNGYRFSASIKNKNGTYEEYTQNSKCIIYVNENDEYSISVNNPLPVRVAVAVTVDGLNTIDGKFTSAAAARKWIIEPYGTLTLRGWQTSNEMLRRFVFTNKTRSYAQWKESKDKTSYTANLGVIGVAYFWNQQELEEVLNPPKRYFEGQKSNNSLFPYKRSSPAPESKASKEESRAGTGMGTREINHVTSVNFTYNTGMYSNRDILIIRYEFAKPEPKPFKDISDSYFVPDMYE
;
A
#
# COMPACT_ATOMS: atom_id res chain seq x y z
N MET A 1 1.44 -64.73 -0.28
CA MET A 1 2.33 -63.58 -0.54
C MET A 1 1.43 -62.39 -0.89
N ILE A 2 1.06 -61.58 0.10
CA ILE A 2 0.04 -60.51 -0.05
C ILE A 2 0.79 -59.22 -0.40
N ARG A 3 0.53 -58.66 -1.59
CA ARG A 3 1.08 -57.37 -2.02
C ARG A 3 0.10 -56.27 -1.62
N THR A 4 0.45 -55.49 -0.60
CA THR A 4 -0.31 -54.32 -0.17
C THR A 4 0.01 -53.17 -1.11
N ILE A 5 -0.98 -52.72 -1.89
CA ILE A 5 -0.87 -51.52 -2.74
C ILE A 5 -1.24 -50.31 -1.87
N ALA A 6 -0.25 -49.46 -1.58
CA ALA A 6 -0.49 -48.20 -0.89
C ALA A 6 -1.03 -47.17 -1.91
N LEU A 7 -2.28 -46.76 -1.72
CA LEU A 7 -2.92 -45.67 -2.48
C LEU A 7 -2.44 -44.33 -1.89
N ILE A 8 -1.55 -43.64 -2.59
CA ILE A 8 -1.12 -42.27 -2.23
C ILE A 8 -2.19 -41.31 -2.77
N VAL A 9 -3.05 -40.81 -1.88
CA VAL A 9 -4.00 -39.74 -2.21
C VAL A 9 -3.24 -38.41 -2.10
N LEU A 10 -2.85 -37.87 -3.26
CA LEU A 10 -2.30 -36.52 -3.36
C LEU A 10 -3.44 -35.51 -3.18
N LEU A 11 -3.63 -35.02 -1.96
CA LEU A 11 -4.53 -33.90 -1.67
C LEU A 11 -3.87 -32.60 -2.18
N ILE A 12 -4.20 -32.21 -3.41
CA ILE A 12 -3.87 -30.89 -3.93
C ILE A 12 -4.80 -29.89 -3.23
N PHE A 13 -4.32 -29.27 -2.16
CA PHE A 13 -4.95 -28.07 -1.62
C PHE A 13 -4.70 -26.93 -2.61
N ILE A 14 -5.67 -26.68 -3.49
CA ILE A 14 -5.75 -25.43 -4.24
C ILE A 14 -6.11 -24.37 -3.19
N ASN A 15 -5.11 -23.77 -2.55
CA ASN A 15 -5.32 -22.54 -1.83
C ASN A 15 -5.71 -21.50 -2.89
N ALA A 16 -7.00 -21.20 -2.98
CA ALA A 16 -7.47 -20.07 -3.77
C ALA A 16 -6.93 -18.80 -3.10
N THR A 17 -5.78 -18.33 -3.57
CA THR A 17 -5.15 -17.11 -3.08
C THR A 17 -6.02 -15.94 -3.51
N GLN A 18 -6.87 -15.46 -2.61
CA GLN A 18 -7.63 -14.25 -2.86
C GLN A 18 -6.65 -13.07 -2.74
N SER A 19 -6.39 -12.39 -3.86
CA SER A 19 -5.66 -11.13 -3.87
C SER A 19 -6.51 -10.07 -3.15
N PHE A 20 -6.32 -9.93 -1.84
CA PHE A 20 -6.96 -8.85 -1.09
C PHE A 20 -6.19 -7.55 -1.33
N SER A 21 -6.91 -6.48 -1.67
CA SER A 21 -6.39 -5.12 -1.55
C SER A 21 -6.64 -4.63 -0.13
N LEU A 22 -5.62 -4.08 0.54
CA LEU A 22 -5.78 -3.49 1.85
C LEU A 22 -6.85 -2.41 1.75
N SER A 23 -7.85 -2.53 2.60
CA SER A 23 -8.97 -1.61 2.61
C SER A 23 -9.33 -1.20 4.02
N ARG A 24 -9.75 0.05 4.16
CA ARG A 24 -10.15 0.64 5.43
C ARG A 24 -11.47 1.34 5.26
N ASN A 25 -12.43 0.98 6.11
CA ASN A 25 -13.67 1.71 6.20
C ASN A 25 -13.45 2.99 7.03
N PHE A 26 -13.79 4.14 6.46
CA PHE A 26 -13.70 5.43 7.12
C PHE A 26 -14.85 6.32 6.69
N ASN A 27 -15.52 6.93 7.67
CA ASN A 27 -16.71 7.76 7.48
C ASN A 27 -17.80 7.12 6.58
N GLY A 28 -17.95 5.79 6.65
CA GLY A 28 -18.93 5.03 5.86
C GLY A 28 -18.48 4.59 4.46
N TYR A 29 -17.25 4.89 4.05
CA TYR A 29 -16.69 4.54 2.74
C TYR A 29 -15.49 3.61 2.86
N ARG A 30 -15.33 2.71 1.89
CA ARG A 30 -14.23 1.74 1.83
C ARG A 30 -13.11 2.27 0.95
N PHE A 31 -12.07 2.83 1.55
CA PHE A 31 -10.87 3.23 0.84
C PHE A 31 -9.93 2.03 0.69
N SER A 32 -9.20 1.93 -0.42
CA SER A 32 -8.25 0.85 -0.63
C SER A 32 -6.97 1.31 -1.31
N ALA A 33 -5.88 0.63 -1.00
CA ALA A 33 -4.63 0.76 -1.72
C ALA A 33 -3.94 -0.59 -1.83
N SER A 34 -3.11 -0.77 -2.86
CA SER A 34 -2.33 -1.98 -3.07
C SER A 34 -0.96 -1.69 -3.66
N ILE A 35 -0.03 -2.61 -3.47
CA ILE A 35 1.29 -2.58 -4.10
C ILE A 35 1.25 -3.45 -5.35
N LYS A 36 1.79 -2.96 -6.48
CA LYS A 36 1.87 -3.69 -7.74
C LYS A 36 3.30 -3.70 -8.27
N ASN A 37 3.76 -4.82 -8.80
CA ASN A 37 4.96 -4.93 -9.63
C ASN A 37 4.58 -5.34 -11.06
N LYS A 38 5.59 -5.67 -11.88
CA LYS A 38 5.40 -6.17 -13.25
C LYS A 38 4.57 -7.47 -13.36
N ASN A 39 4.51 -8.27 -12.29
CA ASN A 39 3.80 -9.54 -12.25
C ASN A 39 2.36 -9.41 -11.75
N GLY A 40 1.95 -8.22 -11.27
CA GLY A 40 0.61 -7.96 -10.76
C GLY A 40 0.61 -7.32 -9.39
N THR A 41 -0.49 -7.51 -8.65
CA THR A 41 -0.63 -7.01 -7.28
C THR A 41 0.08 -7.97 -6.32
N TYR A 42 0.86 -7.44 -5.39
CA TYR A 42 1.45 -8.25 -4.31
C TYR A 42 0.37 -8.85 -3.42
N GLU A 43 0.63 -10.05 -2.92
CA GLU A 43 -0.23 -10.70 -1.95
C GLU A 43 -0.05 -10.13 -0.55
N GLU A 44 -1.16 -10.02 0.16
CA GLU A 44 -1.22 -9.52 1.52
C GLU A 44 -1.39 -10.68 2.52
N TYR A 45 -0.52 -10.73 3.51
CA TYR A 45 -0.54 -11.73 4.58
C TYR A 45 -0.91 -11.06 5.89
N THR A 46 -1.82 -11.67 6.65
CA THR A 46 -2.13 -11.22 8.01
C THR A 46 -1.25 -11.96 9.00
N GLN A 47 -0.34 -11.24 9.65
CA GLN A 47 0.54 -11.77 10.69
C GLN A 47 0.42 -10.89 11.94
N ASN A 48 0.10 -11.49 13.09
CA ASN A 48 -0.05 -10.78 14.38
C ASN A 48 -0.98 -9.55 14.27
N SER A 49 -2.12 -9.71 13.59
CA SER A 49 -3.09 -8.63 13.31
C SER A 49 -2.54 -7.45 12.49
N LYS A 50 -1.39 -7.62 11.83
CA LYS A 50 -0.80 -6.67 10.89
C LYS A 50 -0.88 -7.24 9.48
N CYS A 51 -1.27 -6.40 8.53
CA CYS A 51 -1.14 -6.72 7.11
C CYS A 51 0.31 -6.50 6.68
N ILE A 52 0.97 -7.54 6.20
CA ILE A 52 2.35 -7.54 5.73
C ILE A 52 2.38 -8.07 4.29
N ILE A 53 3.19 -7.42 3.46
CA ILE A 53 3.51 -7.86 2.11
C ILE A 53 4.97 -8.32 2.09
N TYR A 54 5.22 -9.52 1.58
CA TYR A 54 6.60 -9.98 1.35
C TYR A 54 7.07 -9.55 -0.03
N VAL A 55 8.24 -8.93 -0.07
CA VAL A 55 8.81 -8.35 -1.30
C VAL A 55 10.20 -8.91 -1.55
N ASN A 56 10.65 -8.84 -2.80
CA ASN A 56 12.02 -9.17 -3.16
C ASN A 56 12.87 -7.89 -3.24
N GLU A 57 14.14 -8.00 -2.87
CA GLU A 57 15.07 -6.90 -3.05
C GLU A 57 15.27 -6.58 -4.53
N ASN A 58 15.37 -5.28 -4.85
CA ASN A 58 15.52 -4.71 -6.19
C ASN A 58 14.27 -4.78 -7.09
N ASP A 59 13.14 -5.27 -6.60
CA ASP A 59 11.88 -5.17 -7.36
C ASP A 59 11.43 -3.70 -7.46
N GLU A 60 11.21 -3.24 -8.70
CA GLU A 60 10.48 -2.01 -8.96
C GLU A 60 8.98 -2.22 -8.72
N TYR A 61 8.34 -1.24 -8.07
CA TYR A 61 6.93 -1.35 -7.75
C TYR A 61 6.17 -0.01 -7.94
N SER A 62 4.86 -0.10 -7.80
CA SER A 62 3.93 1.03 -7.81
C SER A 62 2.87 0.87 -6.72
N ILE A 63 2.29 1.98 -6.30
CA ILE A 63 1.21 2.03 -5.31
C ILE A 63 -0.06 2.43 -6.03
N SER A 64 -1.07 1.58 -6.00
CA SER A 64 -2.40 1.84 -6.55
C SER A 64 -3.30 2.33 -5.42
N VAL A 65 -3.89 3.51 -5.55
CA VAL A 65 -4.74 4.15 -4.52
C VAL A 65 -6.11 4.44 -5.13
N ASN A 66 -7.18 3.91 -4.54
CA ASN A 66 -8.53 4.06 -5.09
C ASN A 66 -9.33 5.14 -4.36
N ASN A 67 -10.04 5.97 -5.14
CA ASN A 67 -11.07 6.87 -4.63
C ASN A 67 -12.45 6.20 -4.78
N PRO A 68 -13.15 5.84 -3.70
CA PRO A 68 -14.49 5.28 -3.77
C PRO A 68 -15.60 6.35 -3.86
N LEU A 69 -15.26 7.65 -3.77
CA LEU A 69 -16.23 8.74 -3.67
C LEU A 69 -16.61 9.29 -5.05
N PRO A 70 -17.84 9.84 -5.20
CA PRO A 70 -18.27 10.57 -6.39
C PRO A 70 -17.71 12.00 -6.49
N VAL A 71 -16.75 12.36 -5.63
CA VAL A 71 -16.08 13.67 -5.61
C VAL A 71 -14.58 13.48 -5.65
N ARG A 72 -13.83 14.55 -5.98
CA ARG A 72 -12.37 14.53 -5.92
C ARG A 72 -11.90 14.30 -4.49
N VAL A 73 -10.85 13.51 -4.35
CA VAL A 73 -10.23 13.21 -3.06
C VAL A 73 -8.76 13.55 -3.10
N ALA A 74 -8.30 14.30 -2.11
CA ALA A 74 -6.89 14.53 -1.87
C ALA A 74 -6.30 13.39 -1.04
N VAL A 75 -5.18 12.83 -1.47
CA VAL A 75 -4.49 11.73 -0.80
C VAL A 75 -3.05 12.10 -0.45
N ALA A 76 -2.72 12.04 0.85
CA ALA A 76 -1.34 12.08 1.29
C ALA A 76 -0.78 10.65 1.26
N VAL A 77 0.27 10.43 0.48
CA VAL A 77 0.95 9.13 0.40
C VAL A 77 2.38 9.27 0.87
N THR A 78 2.75 8.48 1.87
CA THR A 78 4.11 8.37 2.39
C THR A 78 4.66 6.96 2.16
N VAL A 79 5.96 6.88 1.90
CA VAL A 79 6.72 5.63 1.85
C VAL A 79 7.90 5.82 2.80
N ASP A 80 8.09 4.87 3.70
CA ASP A 80 9.11 4.93 4.77
C ASP A 80 9.03 6.22 5.61
N GLY A 81 7.81 6.74 5.77
CA GLY A 81 7.52 8.01 6.45
C GLY A 81 7.71 9.26 5.58
N LEU A 82 8.35 9.17 4.41
CA LEU A 82 8.60 10.32 3.55
C LEU A 82 7.47 10.52 2.54
N ASN A 83 6.99 11.76 2.39
CA ASN A 83 5.97 12.10 1.41
C ASN A 83 6.46 11.85 -0.03
N THR A 84 5.59 11.28 -0.86
CA THR A 84 5.94 10.91 -2.24
C THR A 84 6.10 12.09 -3.21
N ILE A 85 5.70 13.30 -2.81
CA ILE A 85 5.78 14.54 -3.61
C ILE A 85 7.02 15.37 -3.26
N ASP A 86 7.29 15.59 -1.97
CA ASP A 86 8.37 16.48 -1.52
C ASP A 86 9.38 15.84 -0.56
N GLY A 87 9.23 14.55 -0.27
CA GLY A 87 10.10 13.81 0.62
C GLY A 87 10.06 14.30 2.07
N LYS A 88 9.11 15.15 2.49
CA LYS A 88 9.04 15.64 3.87
C LYS A 88 8.37 14.62 4.79
N PHE A 89 8.77 14.66 6.07
CA PHE A 89 8.13 13.91 7.15
C PHE A 89 7.24 14.88 7.94
N THR A 90 5.93 14.77 7.78
CA THR A 90 4.95 15.68 8.39
C THR A 90 3.72 14.90 8.85
N SER A 91 2.84 15.55 9.61
CA SER A 91 1.49 15.01 9.84
C SER A 91 0.72 14.85 8.52
N ALA A 92 -0.27 13.95 8.50
CA ALA A 92 -1.13 13.75 7.33
C ALA A 92 -1.88 15.04 6.93
N ALA A 93 -2.24 15.86 7.93
CA ALA A 93 -2.88 17.16 7.71
C ALA A 93 -2.01 18.11 6.89
N ALA A 94 -0.73 18.24 7.26
CA ALA A 94 0.23 19.16 6.64
C ALA A 94 0.91 18.59 5.38
N ALA A 95 0.82 17.29 5.15
CA ALA A 95 1.44 16.64 4.01
C ALA A 95 0.91 17.17 2.68
N ARG A 96 1.78 17.27 1.68
CA ARG A 96 1.37 17.45 0.28
C ARG A 96 0.53 16.25 -0.18
N LYS A 97 -0.46 16.52 -1.04
CA LYS A 97 -1.47 15.55 -1.43
C LYS A 97 -1.58 15.47 -2.94
N TRP A 98 -1.80 14.25 -3.43
CA TRP A 98 -2.26 14.01 -4.79
C TRP A 98 -3.76 14.18 -4.87
N ILE A 99 -4.30 14.50 -6.05
CA ILE A 99 -5.74 14.51 -6.28
C ILE A 99 -6.12 13.28 -7.10
N ILE A 100 -7.17 12.59 -6.67
CA ILE A 100 -7.80 11.51 -7.41
C ILE A 100 -9.20 11.97 -7.84
N GLU A 101 -9.49 11.84 -9.13
CA GLU A 101 -10.82 12.12 -9.68
C GLU A 101 -11.90 11.20 -9.08
N PRO A 102 -13.20 11.57 -9.16
CA PRO A 102 -14.31 10.73 -8.73
C PRO A 102 -14.18 9.30 -9.26
N TYR A 103 -14.31 8.31 -8.39
CA TYR A 103 -14.17 6.88 -8.71
C TYR A 103 -12.82 6.47 -9.34
N GLY A 104 -11.85 7.38 -9.36
CA GLY A 104 -10.58 7.20 -10.01
C GLY A 104 -9.63 6.30 -9.22
N THR A 105 -8.55 5.91 -9.89
CA THR A 105 -7.42 5.23 -9.25
C THR A 105 -6.14 5.95 -9.61
N LEU A 106 -5.36 6.32 -8.60
CA LEU A 106 -4.04 6.89 -8.75
C LEU A 106 -3.00 5.77 -8.71
N THR A 107 -2.11 5.72 -9.70
CA THR A 107 -0.96 4.80 -9.70
C THR A 107 0.32 5.59 -9.51
N LEU A 108 0.91 5.50 -8.32
CA LEU A 108 2.19 6.12 -7.99
C LEU A 108 3.32 5.17 -8.32
N ARG A 109 4.10 5.51 -9.33
CA ARG A 109 5.22 4.71 -9.85
C ARG A 109 6.55 4.99 -9.17
N GLY A 110 6.63 6.11 -8.44
CA GLY A 110 7.86 6.58 -7.84
C GLY A 110 7.71 7.89 -7.07
N TRP A 111 8.84 8.37 -6.59
CA TRP A 111 9.01 9.67 -5.94
C TRP A 111 8.92 10.77 -6.99
N GLN A 112 8.02 11.73 -6.83
CA GLN A 112 8.02 12.91 -7.67
C GLN A 112 9.26 13.75 -7.33
N THR A 113 10.09 14.04 -8.33
CA THR A 113 11.36 14.78 -8.14
C THR A 113 11.31 16.20 -8.73
N SER A 114 10.38 16.45 -9.64
CA SER A 114 10.10 17.76 -10.25
C SER A 114 8.67 17.75 -10.80
N ASN A 115 8.21 18.78 -11.49
CA ASN A 115 6.88 18.75 -12.12
C ASN A 115 6.79 17.81 -13.34
N GLU A 116 7.92 17.34 -13.86
CA GLU A 116 7.97 16.56 -15.10
C GLU A 116 8.54 15.16 -14.92
N MET A 117 9.15 14.88 -13.75
CA MET A 117 9.95 13.67 -13.58
C MET A 117 9.76 13.02 -12.22
N LEU A 118 9.75 11.70 -12.25
CA LEU A 118 9.78 10.86 -11.06
C LEU A 118 11.03 9.95 -11.04
N ARG A 119 11.30 9.38 -9.87
CA ARG A 119 12.25 8.28 -9.64
C ARG A 119 11.49 7.07 -9.16
N ARG A 120 11.58 5.95 -9.85
CA ARG A 120 10.78 4.75 -9.54
C ARG A 120 11.00 4.25 -8.11
N PHE A 121 9.97 3.67 -7.51
CA PHE A 121 10.13 2.98 -6.24
C PHE A 121 10.82 1.64 -6.47
N VAL A 122 11.81 1.33 -5.61
CA VAL A 122 12.55 0.06 -5.63
C VAL A 122 12.68 -0.43 -4.20
N PHE A 123 12.35 -1.69 -3.92
CA PHE A 123 12.61 -2.29 -2.61
C PHE A 123 14.12 -2.49 -2.39
N THR A 124 14.65 -2.05 -1.26
CA THR A 124 16.09 -2.09 -0.96
C THR A 124 16.34 -2.26 0.54
N ASN A 125 17.53 -2.78 0.91
CA ASN A 125 17.95 -2.80 2.30
C ASN A 125 17.95 -1.40 2.94
N LYS A 126 17.66 -1.33 4.25
CA LYS A 126 17.71 -0.13 5.09
C LYS A 126 18.91 0.76 4.80
N THR A 127 20.13 0.21 4.72
CA THR A 127 21.37 0.98 4.53
C THR A 127 21.39 1.78 3.23
N ARG A 128 20.61 1.36 2.23
CA ARG A 128 20.49 1.98 0.90
C ARG A 128 19.14 2.70 0.68
N SER A 129 18.26 2.72 1.70
CA SER A 129 16.94 3.35 1.60
C SER A 129 17.04 4.87 1.50
N TYR A 130 16.04 5.48 0.85
CA TYR A 130 15.94 6.94 0.74
C TYR A 130 15.77 7.60 2.12
N ALA A 131 15.03 6.96 3.03
CA ALA A 131 14.89 7.39 4.41
C ALA A 131 16.23 7.44 5.16
N GLN A 132 17.08 6.42 5.01
CA GLN A 132 18.42 6.40 5.62
C GLN A 132 19.34 7.48 5.02
N TRP A 133 19.32 7.65 3.69
CA TRP A 133 20.07 8.73 3.05
C TRP A 133 19.64 10.09 3.58
N LYS A 134 18.32 10.32 3.70
CA LYS A 134 17.79 11.59 4.18
C LYS A 134 18.15 11.85 5.65
N GLU A 135 18.01 10.84 6.50
CA GLU A 135 18.44 10.87 7.91
C GLU A 135 19.92 11.24 8.03
N SER A 136 20.79 10.73 7.14
CA SER A 136 22.22 11.11 7.12
C SER A 136 22.47 12.58 6.78
N LYS A 137 21.52 13.25 6.10
CA LYS A 137 21.63 14.65 5.67
C LYS A 137 21.06 15.62 6.71
N ASP A 138 19.92 15.31 7.28
CA ASP A 138 19.19 16.23 8.19
C ASP A 138 19.19 15.79 9.67
N LYS A 139 19.80 14.64 9.98
CA LYS A 139 19.90 14.05 11.33
C LYS A 139 18.55 13.76 12.00
N THR A 140 17.46 13.71 11.23
CA THR A 140 16.13 13.35 11.72
C THR A 140 15.90 11.86 11.56
N SER A 141 15.45 11.17 12.61
CA SER A 141 15.21 9.73 12.54
C SER A 141 13.95 9.40 11.74
N TYR A 142 14.14 8.75 10.59
CA TYR A 142 13.05 8.26 9.73
C TYR A 142 12.97 6.73 9.75
N THR A 143 14.06 6.08 10.16
CA THR A 143 14.25 4.63 10.06
C THR A 143 13.19 3.80 10.81
N ALA A 144 12.54 4.35 11.83
CA ALA A 144 11.41 3.72 12.53
C ALA A 144 10.17 3.48 11.63
N ASN A 145 10.11 4.14 10.46
CA ASN A 145 9.01 4.02 9.50
C ASN A 145 9.36 3.16 8.28
N LEU A 146 10.56 2.57 8.21
CA LEU A 146 10.97 1.72 7.09
C LEU A 146 10.05 0.52 6.89
N GLY A 147 9.69 0.19 5.65
CA GLY A 147 8.79 -0.92 5.40
C GLY A 147 7.32 -0.53 5.60
N VAL A 148 7.01 0.78 5.61
CA VAL A 148 5.65 1.27 5.86
C VAL A 148 5.23 2.26 4.78
N ILE A 149 4.07 2.01 4.19
CA ILE A 149 3.37 2.93 3.30
C ILE A 149 2.12 3.44 4.02
N GLY A 150 2.00 4.76 4.13
CA GLY A 150 0.83 5.42 4.71
C GLY A 150 -0.01 6.10 3.63
N VAL A 151 -1.32 5.90 3.66
CA VAL A 151 -2.27 6.55 2.74
C VAL A 151 -3.40 7.18 3.56
N ALA A 152 -3.49 8.51 3.50
CA ALA A 152 -4.50 9.30 4.20
C ALA A 152 -5.37 10.07 3.19
N TYR A 153 -6.69 9.97 3.32
CA TYR A 153 -7.65 10.53 2.39
C TYR A 153 -8.35 11.77 2.97
N PHE A 154 -8.61 12.77 2.14
CA PHE A 154 -9.22 14.05 2.51
C PHE A 154 -10.18 14.52 1.41
N TRP A 155 -11.35 15.03 1.79
CA TRP A 155 -12.36 15.48 0.84
C TRP A 155 -13.19 16.65 1.39
N ASN A 156 -13.93 17.29 0.49
CA ASN A 156 -14.92 18.29 0.83
C ASN A 156 -16.27 17.60 1.11
N GLN A 157 -16.71 17.64 2.36
CA GLN A 157 -17.96 17.03 2.80
C GLN A 157 -19.19 17.71 2.20
N GLN A 158 -19.14 19.02 1.95
CA GLN A 158 -20.24 19.74 1.34
C GLN A 158 -20.43 19.30 -0.11
N GLU A 159 -19.36 19.23 -0.90
CA GLU A 159 -19.41 18.71 -2.28
C GLU A 159 -19.98 17.29 -2.32
N LEU A 160 -19.56 16.44 -1.37
CA LEU A 160 -20.07 15.07 -1.28
C LEU A 160 -21.58 15.04 -0.98
N GLU A 161 -22.04 15.86 -0.04
CA GLU A 161 -23.47 15.97 0.29
C GLU A 161 -24.30 16.50 -0.86
N GLU A 162 -23.80 17.50 -1.60
CA GLU A 162 -24.45 18.05 -2.80
C GLU A 162 -24.59 17.00 -3.91
N VAL A 163 -23.58 16.15 -4.11
CA VAL A 163 -23.62 15.08 -5.12
C VAL A 163 -24.53 13.93 -4.69
N LEU A 164 -24.55 13.57 -3.41
CA LEU A 164 -25.41 12.49 -2.90
C LEU A 164 -26.87 12.90 -2.73
N ASN A 165 -27.11 14.18 -2.42
CA ASN A 165 -28.44 14.77 -2.28
C ASN A 165 -28.57 15.93 -3.26
N PRO A 166 -28.62 15.66 -4.58
CA PRO A 166 -28.77 16.73 -5.54
C PRO A 166 -30.03 17.52 -5.21
N PRO A 167 -29.99 18.86 -5.26
CA PRO A 167 -31.16 19.67 -4.98
C PRO A 167 -32.33 19.15 -5.82
N LYS A 168 -33.48 18.97 -5.17
CA LYS A 168 -34.69 18.54 -5.86
C LYS A 168 -34.94 19.56 -6.97
N ARG A 169 -34.72 19.15 -8.21
CA ARG A 169 -35.14 19.93 -9.37
C ARG A 169 -36.64 20.15 -9.18
N TYR A 170 -37.06 21.40 -9.02
CA TYR A 170 -38.48 21.75 -9.14
C TYR A 170 -38.87 21.45 -10.58
N PHE A 171 -39.25 20.20 -10.83
CA PHE A 171 -39.84 19.79 -12.09
C PHE A 171 -41.34 19.93 -11.93
N GLU A 172 -41.89 20.97 -12.57
CA GLU A 172 -43.23 20.89 -13.13
C GLU A 172 -43.28 19.61 -14.00
N GLY A 173 -44.22 18.74 -13.65
CA GLY A 173 -43.96 17.30 -13.66
C GLY A 173 -43.77 16.65 -15.03
N GLN A 174 -43.08 15.50 -15.02
CA GLN A 174 -43.67 14.22 -15.40
C GLN A 174 -42.79 13.04 -14.97
N LYS A 175 -43.41 11.86 -14.99
CA LYS A 175 -43.22 10.69 -14.13
C LYS A 175 -41.90 9.92 -14.32
N SER A 176 -41.58 9.18 -13.26
CA SER A 176 -40.39 8.39 -12.92
C SER A 176 -40.18 7.10 -13.72
N ASN A 177 -38.97 6.50 -13.64
CA ASN A 177 -38.76 5.28 -12.82
C ASN A 177 -37.28 4.78 -12.75
N ASN A 178 -36.79 4.72 -11.50
CA ASN A 178 -35.91 3.74 -10.82
C ASN A 178 -34.57 3.30 -11.45
N SER A 179 -33.41 3.59 -10.84
CA SER A 179 -32.79 3.06 -9.58
C SER A 179 -32.24 1.62 -9.77
N LEU A 180 -31.03 1.25 -9.35
CA LEU A 180 -30.59 1.04 -7.96
C LEU A 180 -29.07 0.74 -7.90
N PHE A 181 -28.40 1.17 -6.84
CA PHE A 181 -27.42 0.32 -6.12
C PHE A 181 -27.53 0.56 -4.59
N PRO A 182 -27.66 -0.50 -3.77
CA PRO A 182 -27.57 -0.44 -2.30
C PRO A 182 -26.21 -1.06 -1.84
N TYR A 183 -25.67 -0.99 -0.63
CA TYR A 183 -26.09 -0.54 0.71
C TYR A 183 -24.84 -0.47 1.65
N LYS A 184 -25.03 0.20 2.79
CA LYS A 184 -24.29 0.23 4.08
C LYS A 184 -24.21 -1.19 4.76
N ARG A 185 -23.48 -1.55 5.85
CA ARG A 185 -23.05 -0.85 7.10
C ARG A 185 -22.14 -1.76 8.02
N SER A 186 -21.10 -1.18 8.63
CA SER A 186 -20.59 -1.22 10.05
C SER A 186 -20.51 -2.48 10.96
N SER A 187 -19.40 -2.63 11.73
CA SER A 187 -19.23 -2.47 13.22
C SER A 187 -17.77 -2.82 13.70
N PRO A 188 -17.36 -2.92 15.00
CA PRO A 188 -16.56 -1.91 15.75
C PRO A 188 -15.17 -2.38 16.31
N ALA A 189 -14.50 -1.48 17.06
CA ALA A 189 -13.08 -1.43 17.53
C ALA A 189 -12.66 -2.44 18.64
N PRO A 190 -11.34 -2.68 18.93
CA PRO A 190 -10.55 -1.85 19.89
C PRO A 190 -8.98 -1.87 19.75
N GLU A 191 -8.28 -1.31 20.75
CA GLU A 191 -6.86 -0.89 20.85
C GLU A 191 -5.85 -1.91 21.44
N SER A 192 -4.53 -1.78 21.16
CA SER A 192 -3.45 -1.47 22.15
C SER A 192 -1.99 -1.79 21.68
N LYS A 193 -1.05 -1.01 22.26
CA LYS A 193 0.45 -1.03 22.48
C LYS A 193 1.27 -2.33 22.16
N ALA A 194 2.60 -2.41 21.95
CA ALA A 194 3.79 -1.54 21.84
C ALA A 194 5.05 -2.35 21.36
N SER A 195 6.18 -1.67 21.05
CA SER A 195 7.61 -2.08 21.21
C SER A 195 8.44 -2.77 20.07
N LYS A 196 9.78 -2.84 20.29
CA LYS A 196 10.98 -2.65 19.42
C LYS A 196 11.38 -3.76 18.42
N GLU A 197 12.27 -3.37 17.49
CA GLU A 197 12.59 -3.91 16.15
C GLU A 197 13.72 -4.96 16.02
N GLU A 198 13.55 -5.81 15.00
CA GLU A 198 14.59 -6.55 14.24
C GLU A 198 14.55 -6.12 12.75
N SER A 199 15.65 -6.34 12.01
CA SER A 199 15.94 -6.08 10.58
C SER A 199 14.76 -5.75 9.62
N ARG A 200 14.66 -4.50 9.15
CA ARG A 200 13.54 -3.95 8.32
C ARG A 200 13.91 -3.67 6.85
N ALA A 201 12.97 -3.93 5.92
CA ALA A 201 13.04 -3.53 4.50
C ALA A 201 12.76 -2.03 4.32
N GLY A 202 13.24 -1.42 3.23
CA GLY A 202 13.01 -0.02 2.87
C GLY A 202 12.83 0.19 1.37
N THR A 203 12.65 1.45 0.95
CA THR A 203 12.47 1.87 -0.43
C THR A 203 13.55 2.86 -0.87
N GLY A 204 14.13 2.62 -2.05
CA GLY A 204 15.13 3.45 -2.70
C GLY A 204 14.56 4.28 -3.87
N MET A 205 15.45 4.98 -4.57
CA MET A 205 15.16 5.70 -5.81
C MET A 205 15.71 4.92 -7.00
N GLY A 206 14.83 4.44 -7.87
CA GLY A 206 15.15 3.70 -9.09
C GLY A 206 15.32 4.56 -10.33
N THR A 207 14.94 3.98 -11.48
CA THR A 207 15.05 4.61 -12.80
C THR A 207 14.28 5.94 -12.87
N ARG A 208 14.77 6.87 -13.71
CA ARG A 208 14.12 8.17 -13.94
C ARG A 208 13.07 8.00 -15.03
N GLU A 209 11.85 8.48 -14.79
CA GLU A 209 10.73 8.38 -15.74
C GLU A 209 10.02 9.74 -15.85
N ILE A 210 9.47 10.04 -17.03
CA ILE A 210 8.66 11.25 -17.25
C ILE A 210 7.30 11.06 -16.58
N ASN A 211 6.89 12.04 -15.78
CA ASN A 211 5.59 12.11 -15.13
C ASN A 211 5.19 13.57 -14.91
N HIS A 212 4.33 14.08 -15.79
CA HIS A 212 3.85 15.46 -15.72
C HIS A 212 2.79 15.62 -14.63
N VAL A 213 2.97 16.62 -13.77
CA VAL A 213 2.03 16.93 -12.69
C VAL A 213 1.76 18.42 -12.66
N THR A 214 0.51 18.78 -12.35
CA THR A 214 0.07 20.16 -12.18
C THR A 214 -0.42 20.39 -10.77
N SER A 215 -0.09 21.54 -10.21
CA SER A 215 -0.64 21.98 -8.92
C SER A 215 -2.07 22.46 -9.10
N VAL A 216 -2.95 22.05 -8.21
CA VAL A 216 -4.34 22.53 -8.15
C VAL A 216 -4.65 22.99 -6.74
N ASN A 217 -5.50 24.01 -6.62
CA ASN A 217 -6.08 24.38 -5.34
C ASN A 217 -7.23 23.43 -5.04
N PHE A 218 -7.23 22.87 -3.84
CA PHE A 218 -8.27 21.96 -3.38
C PHE A 218 -8.55 22.22 -1.91
N THR A 219 -9.82 22.44 -1.59
CA THR A 219 -10.29 22.61 -0.22
C THR A 219 -10.87 21.31 0.28
N TYR A 220 -10.57 20.95 1.52
CA TYR A 220 -11.13 19.80 2.20
C TYR A 220 -11.43 20.19 3.63
N ASN A 221 -12.49 19.62 4.19
CA ASN A 221 -12.89 19.81 5.59
C ASN A 221 -13.03 18.48 6.34
N THR A 222 -12.95 17.35 5.62
CA THR A 222 -13.03 16.00 6.18
C THR A 222 -11.82 15.19 5.73
N GLY A 223 -11.30 14.33 6.60
CA GLY A 223 -10.22 13.43 6.21
C GLY A 223 -9.59 12.66 7.36
N MET A 224 -8.59 11.86 7.02
CA MET A 224 -7.84 11.00 7.93
C MET A 224 -6.71 11.80 8.60
N TYR A 225 -7.01 12.41 9.75
CA TYR A 225 -6.04 13.23 10.48
C TYR A 225 -5.20 12.42 11.49
N SER A 226 -5.71 11.28 11.98
CA SER A 226 -5.06 10.45 12.99
C SER A 226 -4.49 9.17 12.38
N ASN A 227 -3.36 8.69 12.91
CA ASN A 227 -2.72 7.43 12.47
C ASN A 227 -3.64 6.21 12.52
N ARG A 228 -4.66 6.21 13.39
CA ARG A 228 -5.65 5.13 13.46
C ARG A 228 -6.59 5.07 12.25
N ASP A 229 -6.76 6.20 11.56
CA ASP A 229 -7.64 6.33 10.39
C ASP A 229 -6.89 6.07 9.09
N ILE A 230 -5.57 6.21 9.10
CA ILE A 230 -4.69 6.03 7.94
C ILE A 230 -4.69 4.56 7.51
N LEU A 231 -4.70 4.34 6.20
CA LEU A 231 -4.44 3.04 5.60
C LEU A 231 -2.93 2.78 5.62
N ILE A 232 -2.52 1.70 6.27
CA ILE A 232 -1.11 1.38 6.52
C ILE A 232 -0.78 0.03 5.90
N ILE A 233 0.03 0.04 4.84
CA ILE A 233 0.59 -1.18 4.25
C ILE A 233 1.98 -1.38 4.84
N ARG A 234 2.28 -2.59 5.30
CA ARG A 234 3.64 -2.97 5.72
C ARG A 234 4.26 -3.88 4.69
N TYR A 235 5.54 -3.70 4.44
CA TYR A 235 6.29 -4.59 3.58
C TYR A 235 7.61 -4.99 4.23
N GLU A 236 7.97 -6.26 4.06
CA GLU A 236 9.19 -6.88 4.59
C GLU A 236 9.81 -7.76 3.51
N PHE A 237 11.12 -8.00 3.58
CA PHE A 237 11.73 -8.95 2.66
C PHE A 237 11.22 -10.36 2.94
N ALA A 238 10.95 -11.11 1.87
CA ALA A 238 10.67 -12.54 1.99
C ALA A 238 11.83 -13.19 2.76
N LYS A 239 11.52 -13.85 3.89
CA LYS A 239 12.52 -14.66 4.57
C LYS A 239 12.80 -15.87 3.67
N PRO A 240 14.07 -16.18 3.34
CA PRO A 240 14.36 -17.41 2.62
C PRO A 240 13.75 -18.57 3.40
N GLU A 241 13.07 -19.50 2.72
CA GLU A 241 12.65 -20.74 3.38
C GLU A 241 13.90 -21.38 3.99
N PRO A 242 13.87 -21.76 5.28
CA PRO A 242 14.99 -22.46 5.87
C PRO A 242 15.19 -23.72 5.03
N LYS A 243 16.36 -23.85 4.39
CA LYS A 243 16.75 -25.05 3.69
C LYS A 243 17.36 -26.00 4.73
N PRO A 244 16.62 -26.99 5.26
CA PRO A 244 17.17 -27.90 6.27
C PRO A 244 18.29 -28.79 5.72
N PHE A 245 18.41 -28.88 4.39
CA PHE A 245 19.41 -29.68 3.69
C PHE A 245 20.07 -28.83 2.59
N LYS A 246 21.36 -29.11 2.33
CA LYS A 246 22.13 -28.46 1.26
C LYS A 246 21.68 -29.01 -0.11
N ASP A 247 21.54 -28.14 -1.12
CA ASP A 247 21.26 -28.58 -2.49
C ASP A 247 22.45 -29.41 -3.03
N ILE A 248 22.14 -30.58 -3.61
CA ILE A 248 23.15 -31.54 -4.09
C ILE A 248 23.95 -30.96 -5.29
N SER A 249 23.43 -29.94 -5.98
CA SER A 249 24.06 -29.33 -7.15
C SER A 249 25.30 -28.48 -6.87
N ASP A 250 25.61 -28.14 -5.61
CA ASP A 250 26.76 -27.32 -5.23
C ASP A 250 27.96 -28.15 -4.72
N SER A 251 28.16 -29.36 -5.26
CA SER A 251 29.18 -30.30 -4.78
C SER A 251 30.14 -30.79 -5.87
N TYR A 252 31.01 -29.90 -6.36
CA TYR A 252 32.35 -30.28 -6.84
C TYR A 252 33.40 -29.74 -5.87
N PHE A 253 33.36 -30.19 -4.64
CA PHE A 253 34.55 -30.28 -3.79
C PHE A 253 34.28 -31.37 -2.74
N VAL A 254 34.77 -32.57 -3.01
CA VAL A 254 35.03 -33.58 -1.98
C VAL A 254 36.52 -33.48 -1.68
N PRO A 255 36.94 -32.63 -0.73
CA PRO A 255 38.25 -32.83 -0.14
C PRO A 255 38.12 -34.07 0.75
N ASP A 256 38.72 -35.16 0.31
CA ASP A 256 39.30 -36.10 1.27
C ASP A 256 40.03 -35.29 2.33
N MET A 257 39.62 -35.45 3.60
CA MET A 257 40.33 -35.16 4.85
C MET A 257 39.27 -34.86 5.94
N TYR A 258 39.15 -35.62 7.03
CA TYR A 258 40.20 -36.34 7.77
C TYR A 258 39.68 -37.69 8.30
N GLU A 259 40.65 -38.59 8.46
CA GLU A 259 40.66 -40.03 8.79
C GLU A 259 39.70 -40.55 9.86
#